data_AF-A0A286CG39-F1
#
_entry.id   AF-A0A286CG39-F1
#
_cell.length_a   1.000
_cell.length_b   1.000
_cell.length_c   1.000
_cell.angle_alpha   90.00
_cell.angle_beta   90.00
_cell.angle_gamma   90.00
#
_symmetry.space_group_name_H-M   'P 1'
#
loop_
_entity.id
_entity.type
_entity.pdbx_description
1 polymer ?
#
loop_
_entity_poly.entity_id
_entity_poly.type
_entity_poly.pdbx_seq_one_letter_code
_entity_poly.pdbx_strand_id
1 'polypeptide(L)'
;MAVHCGEETEGIDFLYELPFGMLPAAIPGALAQVVSGLQLYSSSKVKDVMGMNHVRLDVEKIPPAPLAEGAQAVEVLRQLVEAYEEGEDGEPFLLGFLMRPAGKLRLYVNSPEQKVWGVDVPLPRTGLGLLGAIQSPGYLNNSHLHRPSDDPHADVLIDLSDY
;
A
#
# COMPACT_ATOMS: atom_id res chain seq x y z
N MET A 1 -32.90 -13.34 6.55
CA MET A 1 -32.09 -13.56 7.76
C MET A 1 -30.86 -12.68 7.62
N ALA A 2 -30.68 -11.70 8.50
CA ALA A 2 -29.49 -10.87 8.56
C ALA A 2 -28.48 -11.55 9.47
N VAL A 3 -27.22 -11.59 9.05
CA VAL A 3 -26.15 -12.31 9.76
C VAL A 3 -25.21 -11.29 10.37
N HIS A 4 -25.03 -11.33 11.68
CA HIS A 4 -24.14 -10.43 12.42
C HIS A 4 -22.71 -10.94 12.34
N CYS A 5 -21.82 -10.16 11.74
CA CYS A 5 -20.36 -10.39 11.78
C CYS A 5 -19.73 -9.22 12.54
N GLY A 6 -19.30 -9.42 13.78
CA GLY A 6 -18.69 -8.36 14.59
C GLY A 6 -18.51 -8.72 16.07
N GLU A 7 -17.35 -8.30 16.60
CA GLU A 7 -16.76 -8.32 17.97
C GLU A 7 -16.97 -9.52 18.93
N GLU A 8 -18.04 -10.31 18.82
CA GLU A 8 -18.35 -11.41 19.76
C GLU A 8 -18.41 -12.80 19.12
N THR A 9 -18.19 -12.91 17.81
CA THR A 9 -18.22 -14.20 17.10
C THR A 9 -16.81 -14.77 16.96
N GLU A 10 -16.54 -15.92 17.61
CA GLU A 10 -15.35 -16.72 17.36
C GLU A 10 -15.28 -17.02 15.85
N GLY A 11 -14.09 -16.91 15.24
CA GLY A 11 -13.87 -17.01 13.78
C GLY A 11 -14.17 -18.36 13.13
N ILE A 12 -14.97 -19.22 13.78
CA ILE A 12 -15.32 -20.59 13.40
C ILE A 12 -16.71 -20.64 12.72
N ASP A 13 -17.53 -19.59 12.86
CA ASP A 13 -18.91 -19.59 12.35
C ASP A 13 -19.06 -19.10 10.89
N PHE A 14 -18.02 -18.46 10.34
CA PHE A 14 -18.10 -17.76 9.05
C PHE A 14 -16.95 -18.08 8.10
N LEU A 15 -17.30 -18.42 6.86
CA LEU A 15 -16.37 -18.54 5.75
C LEU A 15 -16.66 -17.46 4.71
N TYR A 16 -15.68 -16.59 4.45
CA TYR A 16 -15.78 -15.53 3.44
C TYR A 16 -15.15 -16.00 2.12
N GLU A 17 -15.95 -16.03 1.06
CA GLU A 17 -15.45 -16.31 -0.29
C GLU A 17 -14.97 -15.01 -0.94
N LEU A 18 -13.67 -14.95 -1.24
CA LEU A 18 -13.14 -13.90 -2.09
C LEU A 18 -13.59 -14.15 -3.53
N PRO A 19 -14.06 -13.11 -4.23
CA PRO A 19 -14.52 -13.24 -5.60
C PRO A 19 -13.34 -13.55 -6.54
N PHE A 20 -13.62 -14.37 -7.54
CA PHE A 20 -12.65 -14.72 -8.57
C PHE A 20 -12.21 -13.46 -9.33
N GLY A 21 -10.89 -13.24 -9.43
CA GLY A 21 -10.30 -12.06 -10.09
C GLY A 21 -10.09 -10.84 -9.19
N MET A 22 -10.28 -10.96 -7.86
CA MET A 22 -9.89 -9.92 -6.92
C MET A 22 -8.39 -9.63 -7.00
N LEU A 23 -8.03 -8.36 -7.11
CA LEU A 23 -6.64 -7.93 -7.00
C LEU A 23 -6.14 -8.13 -5.56
N PRO A 24 -4.95 -8.70 -5.33
CA PRO A 24 -4.41 -8.88 -3.97
C PRO A 24 -4.42 -7.60 -3.12
N ALA A 25 -4.15 -6.44 -3.72
CA ALA A 25 -4.18 -5.15 -3.05
C ALA A 25 -5.57 -4.71 -2.52
N ALA A 26 -6.66 -5.31 -3.02
CA ALA A 26 -8.02 -5.04 -2.55
C ALA A 26 -8.41 -5.89 -1.33
N ILE A 27 -7.66 -6.96 -1.03
CA ILE A 27 -7.95 -7.89 0.08
C ILE A 27 -7.93 -7.18 1.44
N PRO A 28 -6.95 -6.32 1.77
CA PRO A 28 -6.97 -5.62 3.06
C PRO A 28 -8.18 -4.69 3.22
N GLY A 29 -8.65 -4.05 2.15
CA GLY A 29 -9.85 -3.21 2.17
C GLY A 29 -11.13 -4.03 2.37
N ALA A 30 -11.24 -5.17 1.69
CA ALA A 30 -12.35 -6.11 1.89
C ALA A 30 -12.35 -6.67 3.32
N LEU A 31 -11.18 -7.04 3.84
CA LEU A 31 -11.03 -7.50 5.22
C LEU A 31 -11.43 -6.40 6.21
N ALA A 32 -10.92 -5.17 6.02
CA ALA A 32 -11.25 -4.02 6.85
C ALA A 32 -12.77 -3.80 6.90
N GLN A 33 -13.47 -3.85 5.77
CA GLN A 33 -14.92 -3.71 5.73
C GLN A 33 -15.65 -4.84 6.47
N VAL A 34 -15.19 -6.09 6.33
CA VAL A 34 -15.76 -7.24 7.03
C VAL A 34 -15.56 -7.13 8.54
N VAL A 35 -14.42 -6.64 9.01
CA VAL A 35 -14.13 -6.53 10.45
C VAL A 35 -14.66 -5.24 11.08
N SER A 36 -14.87 -4.17 10.31
CA SER A 36 -15.18 -2.83 10.84
C SER A 36 -16.67 -2.56 11.09
N GLY A 37 -17.52 -3.58 11.15
CA GLY A 37 -18.90 -3.42 11.64
C GLY A 37 -19.96 -4.30 10.99
N LEU A 38 -21.21 -4.05 11.40
CA LEU A 38 -22.40 -4.82 11.04
C LEU A 38 -22.60 -4.94 9.50
N GLN A 39 -22.36 -6.14 8.96
CA GLN A 39 -22.62 -6.42 7.55
C GLN A 39 -23.97 -7.10 7.36
N LEU A 40 -24.89 -6.44 6.64
CA LEU A 40 -26.21 -7.02 6.32
C LEU A 40 -26.16 -7.76 4.99
N TYR A 41 -26.09 -9.09 5.06
CA TYR A 41 -26.18 -9.95 3.88
C TYR A 41 -27.62 -10.43 3.64
N SER A 42 -28.06 -10.42 2.38
CA SER A 42 -29.30 -11.08 1.97
C SER A 42 -29.17 -12.60 2.19
N SER A 43 -30.24 -13.25 2.61
CA SER A 43 -30.27 -14.72 2.78
C SER A 43 -30.02 -15.50 1.48
N SER A 44 -30.14 -14.85 0.31
CA SER A 44 -29.73 -15.45 -0.97
C SER A 44 -28.22 -15.52 -1.18
N LYS A 45 -27.44 -14.77 -0.37
CA LYS A 45 -25.97 -14.72 -0.43
C LYS A 45 -25.28 -15.45 0.72
N VAL A 46 -26.07 -15.92 1.69
CA VAL A 46 -25.60 -16.73 2.82
C VAL A 46 -26.03 -18.16 2.57
N LYS A 47 -25.08 -19.08 2.51
CA LYS A 47 -25.37 -20.52 2.39
C LYS A 47 -24.79 -21.24 3.59
N ASP A 48 -25.53 -22.14 4.20
CA ASP A 48 -24.94 -23.07 5.16
C ASP A 48 -24.13 -24.12 4.40
N VAL A 49 -22.84 -24.23 4.72
CA VAL A 49 -21.94 -25.24 4.17
C VAL A 49 -21.18 -25.84 5.34
N MET A 50 -21.43 -27.12 5.60
CA MET A 50 -20.79 -27.87 6.69
C MET A 50 -20.99 -27.24 8.09
N GLY A 51 -22.14 -26.63 8.35
CA GLY A 51 -22.43 -25.97 9.63
C GLY A 51 -21.78 -24.60 9.81
N MET A 52 -21.17 -24.05 8.75
CA MET A 52 -20.65 -22.68 8.72
C MET A 52 -21.49 -21.80 7.79
N ASN A 53 -21.65 -20.54 8.16
CA ASN A 53 -22.30 -19.55 7.31
C ASN A 53 -21.30 -19.08 6.24
N HIS A 54 -21.53 -19.52 5.00
CA HIS A 54 -20.75 -19.13 3.84
C HIS A 54 -21.30 -17.83 3.25
N VAL A 55 -20.45 -16.80 3.20
CA VAL A 55 -20.81 -15.46 2.71
C VAL A 55 -20.00 -15.15 1.46
N ARG A 56 -20.69 -14.96 0.33
CA ARG A 56 -20.06 -14.52 -0.91
C ARG A 56 -20.00 -13.00 -0.99
N LEU A 57 -18.79 -12.45 -1.00
CA LEU A 57 -18.56 -11.02 -1.12
C LEU A 57 -18.89 -10.54 -2.54
N ASP A 58 -19.60 -9.43 -2.64
CA ASP A 58 -20.03 -8.85 -3.92
C ASP A 58 -19.12 -7.69 -4.30
N VAL A 59 -18.22 -7.95 -5.26
CA VAL A 59 -17.12 -7.04 -5.66
C VAL A 59 -17.65 -5.72 -6.19
N GLU A 60 -18.78 -5.75 -6.90
CA GLU A 60 -19.35 -4.53 -7.51
C GLU A 60 -19.93 -3.58 -6.47
N LYS A 61 -20.23 -4.09 -5.27
CA LYS A 61 -20.79 -3.32 -4.15
C LYS A 61 -19.76 -2.99 -3.08
N ILE A 62 -18.54 -3.51 -3.23
CA ILE A 62 -17.41 -3.19 -2.37
C ILE A 62 -16.50 -2.30 -3.22
N PRO A 63 -16.75 -0.97 -3.27
CA PRO A 63 -15.71 -0.08 -3.75
C PRO A 63 -14.48 -0.37 -2.86
N PRO A 64 -13.29 -0.60 -3.45
CA PRO A 64 -12.10 -0.77 -2.65
C PRO A 64 -12.01 0.43 -1.72
N ALA A 65 -12.17 0.18 -0.41
CA ALA A 65 -11.99 1.23 0.56
C ALA A 65 -10.57 1.78 0.31
N PRO A 66 -10.40 3.10 0.12
CA PRO A 66 -9.08 3.68 0.02
C PRO A 66 -8.31 3.20 1.24
N LEU A 67 -7.18 2.52 1.01
CA LEU A 67 -6.30 2.12 2.10
C LEU A 67 -6.00 3.36 2.94
N ALA A 68 -6.01 3.24 4.27
CA ALA A 68 -5.52 4.32 5.11
C ALA A 68 -4.09 4.71 4.68
N GLU A 69 -3.71 5.98 4.82
CA GLU A 69 -2.39 6.46 4.35
C GLU A 69 -1.23 5.61 4.88
N GLY A 70 -1.31 5.16 6.14
CA GLY A 70 -0.32 4.25 6.72
C GLY A 70 -0.25 2.89 6.00
N ALA A 71 -1.39 2.31 5.60
CA ALA A 71 -1.42 1.07 4.86
C ALA A 71 -0.89 1.23 3.42
N GLN A 72 -1.17 2.37 2.78
CA GLN A 72 -0.57 2.71 1.48
C GLN A 72 0.95 2.85 1.60
N ALA A 73 1.44 3.52 2.64
CA ALA A 73 2.87 3.70 2.87
C ALA A 73 3.58 2.36 3.11
N VAL A 74 2.98 1.47 3.92
CA VAL A 74 3.52 0.12 4.15
C VAL A 74 3.62 -0.66 2.83
N GLU A 75 2.61 -0.59 1.98
CA GLU A 75 2.62 -1.29 0.70
C GLU A 75 3.70 -0.73 -0.24
N VAL A 76 3.86 0.60 -0.32
CA VAL A 76 4.93 1.25 -1.09
C VAL A 76 6.30 0.80 -0.60
N LEU A 77 6.53 0.81 0.72
CA LEU A 77 7.81 0.40 1.31
C LEU A 77 8.10 -1.08 1.06
N ARG A 78 7.09 -1.95 1.21
CA ARG A 78 7.20 -3.39 0.92
C ARG A 78 7.62 -3.62 -0.52
N GLN A 79 6.93 -2.99 -1.48
CA GLN A 79 7.23 -3.14 -2.89
C GLN A 79 8.62 -2.61 -3.25
N LEU A 80 9.06 -1.51 -2.64
CA LEU A 80 10.39 -0.95 -2.86
C LEU A 80 11.50 -1.88 -2.34
N VAL A 81 11.29 -2.49 -1.18
CA VAL A 81 12.24 -3.46 -0.58
C VAL A 81 12.26 -4.77 -1.37
N GLU A 82 11.11 -5.28 -1.80
CA GLU A 82 11.04 -6.51 -2.62
C GLU A 82 11.70 -6.36 -3.98
N ALA A 83 11.62 -5.17 -4.57
CA ALA A 83 12.27 -4.87 -5.83
C ALA A 83 13.74 -4.45 -5.67
N TYR A 84 14.25 -4.34 -4.43
CA TYR A 84 15.63 -3.94 -4.19
C TYR A 84 16.58 -5.14 -4.27
N GLU A 85 17.59 -5.04 -5.14
CA GLU A 85 18.76 -5.93 -5.13
C GLU A 85 19.87 -5.23 -4.35
N GLU A 86 20.50 -5.91 -3.38
CA GLU A 86 21.65 -5.37 -2.65
C GLU A 86 22.71 -4.83 -3.63
N GLY A 87 23.05 -3.54 -3.52
CA GLY A 87 24.09 -2.93 -4.35
C GLY A 87 25.46 -3.60 -4.14
N GLU A 88 26.36 -3.47 -5.12
CA GLU A 88 27.67 -4.13 -5.12
C GLU A 88 28.52 -3.86 -3.85
N ASP A 89 28.28 -2.72 -3.19
CA ASP A 89 28.99 -2.30 -1.97
C ASP A 89 28.28 -2.69 -0.65
N GLY A 90 27.10 -3.34 -0.73
CA GLY A 90 26.32 -3.77 0.43
C GLY A 90 25.60 -2.64 1.19
N GLU A 91 25.63 -1.41 0.68
CA GLU A 91 24.86 -0.30 1.28
C GLU A 91 23.36 -0.42 0.93
N PRO A 92 22.45 -0.14 1.87
CA PRO A 92 21.02 -0.17 1.60
C PRO A 92 20.61 1.02 0.72
N PHE A 93 19.81 0.76 -0.32
CA PHE A 93 19.25 1.81 -1.17
C PHE A 93 18.24 2.67 -0.42
N LEU A 94 17.32 2.05 0.31
CA LEU A 94 16.37 2.76 1.16
C LEU A 94 16.97 2.94 2.56
N LEU A 95 17.23 4.18 2.95
CA LEU A 95 17.78 4.55 4.26
C LEU A 95 16.68 4.83 5.29
N GLY A 96 15.50 5.26 4.84
CA GLY A 96 14.38 5.56 5.71
C GLY A 96 13.23 6.23 4.97
N PHE A 97 12.21 6.65 5.73
CA PHE A 97 11.05 7.34 5.17
C PHE A 97 10.44 8.33 6.18
N LEU A 98 9.67 9.29 5.65
CA LEU A 98 8.92 10.27 6.44
C LEU A 98 7.53 10.46 5.83
N MET A 99 6.49 10.24 6.64
CA MET A 99 5.11 10.59 6.27
C MET A 99 4.97 12.12 6.17
N ARG A 100 4.42 12.61 5.07
CA ARG A 100 4.27 14.04 4.79
C ARG A 100 2.77 14.39 4.66
N PRO A 101 2.37 15.65 4.93
CA PRO A 101 1.01 16.10 4.67
C PRO A 101 0.59 15.91 3.21
N ALA A 102 -0.72 15.89 2.97
CA ALA A 102 -1.33 15.74 1.64
C ALA A 102 -1.05 14.38 0.95
N GLY A 103 -1.01 13.30 1.72
CA GLY A 103 -0.86 11.94 1.18
C GLY A 103 0.47 11.69 0.49
N LYS A 104 1.55 12.33 0.97
CA LYS A 104 2.89 12.15 0.43
C LYS A 104 3.74 11.30 1.37
N LEU A 105 4.65 10.54 0.79
CA LEU A 105 5.69 9.80 1.49
C LEU A 105 7.04 10.30 0.97
N ARG A 106 7.90 10.76 1.87
CA ARG A 106 9.31 11.03 1.54
C ARG A 106 10.10 9.75 1.76
N LEU A 107 10.82 9.31 0.74
CA LEU A 107 11.77 8.21 0.80
C LEU A 107 13.18 8.81 0.88
N TYR A 108 13.97 8.38 1.85
CA TYR A 108 15.39 8.73 1.90
C TYR A 108 16.15 7.61 1.23
N VAL A 109 16.72 7.91 0.05
CA VAL A 109 17.45 6.92 -0.75
C VAL A 109 18.91 7.30 -0.87
N ASN A 110 19.77 6.30 -0.87
CA ASN A 110 21.19 6.47 -1.08
C ASN A 110 21.45 6.70 -2.57
N SER A 111 22.29 7.68 -2.88
CA SER A 111 22.74 7.94 -4.25
C SER A 111 24.10 7.30 -4.52
N PRO A 112 24.45 7.05 -5.79
CA PRO A 112 25.79 6.59 -6.15
C PRO A 112 26.93 7.52 -5.73
N GLU A 113 26.63 8.78 -5.42
CA GLU A 113 27.60 9.79 -4.96
C GLU A 113 27.71 9.89 -3.43
N GLN A 114 27.16 8.92 -2.67
CA GLN A 114 27.10 8.94 -1.19
C GLN A 114 26.37 10.16 -0.61
N LYS A 115 25.44 10.73 -1.37
CA LYS A 115 24.48 11.73 -0.89
C LYS A 115 23.15 11.07 -0.57
N VAL A 116 22.43 11.61 0.41
CA VAL A 116 21.06 11.21 0.71
C VAL A 116 20.09 12.03 -0.13
N TRP A 117 19.28 11.37 -0.94
CA TRP A 117 18.21 12.00 -1.69
C TRP A 117 16.87 11.80 -0.99
N GLY A 118 16.14 12.89 -0.75
CA GLY A 118 14.77 12.87 -0.26
C GLY A 118 13.80 12.89 -1.43
N VAL A 119 13.15 11.76 -1.72
CA VAL A 119 12.22 11.60 -2.85
C VAL A 119 10.78 11.63 -2.34
N ASP A 120 10.03 12.67 -2.68
CA ASP A 120 8.61 12.80 -2.33
C ASP A 120 7.74 12.06 -3.37
N VAL A 121 6.94 11.10 -2.90
CA VAL A 121 6.02 10.30 -3.73
C VAL A 121 4.57 10.44 -3.27
N PRO A 122 3.59 10.52 -4.17
CA PRO A 122 2.17 10.57 -3.83
C PRO A 122 1.61 9.17 -3.54
N LEU A 123 1.26 8.87 -2.29
CA LEU A 123 0.75 7.56 -1.85
C LEU A 123 -0.39 6.99 -2.73
N PRO A 124 -1.42 7.78 -3.13
CA PRO A 124 -2.51 7.25 -3.95
C PRO A 124 -2.10 6.88 -5.39
N ARG A 125 -0.93 7.34 -5.84
CA ARG A 125 -0.44 7.19 -7.23
C ARG A 125 0.89 6.46 -7.33
N THR A 126 1.47 6.00 -6.21
CA THR A 126 2.71 5.23 -6.22
C THR A 126 2.44 3.80 -6.71
N GLY A 127 2.45 3.63 -8.03
CA GLY A 127 2.40 2.34 -8.70
C GLY A 127 3.78 1.85 -9.16
N LEU A 128 3.81 0.67 -9.79
CA LEU A 128 5.04 0.01 -10.25
C LEU A 128 5.93 0.88 -11.15
N GLY A 129 5.34 1.74 -11.99
CA GLY A 129 6.11 2.65 -12.86
C GLY A 129 6.93 3.67 -12.07
N LEU A 130 6.30 4.32 -11.09
CA LEU A 130 6.96 5.28 -10.22
C LEU A 130 8.01 4.58 -9.33
N LEU A 131 7.71 3.38 -8.82
CA LEU A 131 8.68 2.56 -8.09
C LEU A 131 9.92 2.23 -8.94
N GLY A 132 9.72 1.80 -10.19
CA GLY A 132 10.83 1.55 -11.11
C GLY A 132 11.65 2.80 -11.43
N ALA A 133 11.01 3.98 -11.48
CA ALA A 133 11.70 5.25 -11.67
C ALA A 133 12.56 5.63 -10.46
N ILE A 134 12.06 5.40 -9.24
CA ILE A 134 12.80 5.63 -7.99
C ILE A 134 14.03 4.72 -7.93
N GLN A 135 13.89 3.46 -8.35
CA GLN A 135 14.99 2.51 -8.35
C GLN A 135 15.98 2.69 -9.50
N SER A 136 15.72 3.60 -10.44
CA SER A 136 16.62 3.86 -11.55
C SER A 136 17.61 4.97 -11.19
N PRO A 137 18.92 4.67 -11.01
CA PRO A 137 19.91 5.70 -10.71
C PRO A 137 19.97 6.77 -11.81
N GLY A 138 19.77 6.38 -13.06
CA GLY A 138 19.76 7.30 -14.21
C GLY A 138 18.58 8.28 -14.20
N TYR A 139 17.40 7.83 -13.74
CA TYR A 139 16.25 8.71 -13.62
C TYR A 139 16.44 9.71 -12.47
N LEU A 140 16.80 9.21 -11.28
CA LEU A 140 16.99 10.07 -10.11
C LEU A 140 18.20 10.99 -10.24
N ASN A 141 19.24 10.66 -11.00
CA ASN A 141 20.38 11.56 -11.28
C ASN A 141 20.03 12.75 -12.19
N ASN A 142 18.81 12.81 -12.74
CA ASN A 142 18.43 13.93 -13.58
C ASN A 142 18.35 15.23 -12.77
N SER A 143 19.35 16.10 -12.94
CA SER A 143 19.46 17.39 -12.24
C SER A 143 18.24 18.31 -12.42
N HIS A 144 17.42 18.12 -13.45
CA HIS A 144 16.17 18.87 -13.61
C HIS A 144 15.09 18.51 -12.57
N LEU A 145 15.20 17.33 -11.95
CA LEU A 145 14.31 16.90 -10.87
C LEU A 145 14.80 17.39 -9.50
N HIS A 146 16.05 17.86 -9.41
CA HIS A 146 16.70 18.21 -8.15
C HIS A 146 16.31 19.61 -7.73
N ARG A 147 15.98 19.75 -6.45
CA ARG A 147 15.88 21.05 -5.78
C ARG A 147 16.76 21.07 -4.53
N PRO A 148 17.25 22.26 -4.11
CA PRO A 148 17.94 22.41 -2.84
C PRO A 148 17.11 21.84 -1.69
N SER A 149 17.77 21.15 -0.77
CA SER A 149 17.11 20.58 0.40
C SER A 149 17.03 21.58 1.55
N ASP A 150 15.86 21.68 2.16
CA ASP A 150 15.63 22.28 3.47
C ASP A 150 15.51 21.23 4.59
N ASP A 151 15.66 19.94 4.25
CA ASP A 151 15.53 18.80 5.14
C ASP A 151 16.92 18.40 5.67
N PRO A 152 17.15 18.38 7.00
CA PRO A 152 18.45 18.02 7.57
C PRO A 152 18.87 16.57 7.31
N HIS A 153 17.96 15.73 6.82
CA HIS A 153 18.21 14.31 6.50
C HIS A 153 18.45 14.06 5.02
N ALA A 154 18.39 15.08 4.16
CA ALA A 154 18.61 14.93 2.72
C ALA A 154 19.50 16.04 2.19
N ASP A 155 20.45 15.69 1.33
CA ASP A 155 21.30 16.66 0.63
C ASP A 155 20.56 17.28 -0.56
N VAL A 156 19.68 16.51 -1.20
CA VAL A 156 18.91 16.90 -2.37
C VAL A 156 17.48 16.43 -2.22
N LEU A 157 16.52 17.24 -2.66
CA LEU A 157 15.12 16.84 -2.72
C LEU A 157 14.68 16.62 -4.17
N ILE A 158 13.84 15.63 -4.36
CA ILE A 158 13.23 15.25 -5.64
C ILE A 158 11.72 15.13 -5.40
N ASP A 159 10.92 15.87 -6.16
CA ASP A 159 9.46 15.84 -6.03
C ASP A 159 8.84 15.09 -7.20
N LEU A 160 8.38 13.87 -6.96
CA LEU A 160 7.73 13.01 -7.97
C LEU A 160 6.20 13.04 -7.84
N SER A 161 5.65 14.10 -7.23
CA SER A 161 4.20 14.26 -7.09
C SER A 161 3.48 14.31 -8.44
N ASP A 162 4.14 14.81 -9.48
CA ASP A 162 3.58 14.99 -10.83
C ASP A 162 4.05 13.92 -11.84
N TYR A 163 4.61 12.81 -11.34
CA TYR A 163 5.02 11.67 -12.16
C TYR A 163 3.85 11.03 -12.94
#